data_AF-A0A6P8XKL3-F1
#
_entry.id   AF-A0A6P8XKL3-F1
#
_cell.length_a   1.000
_cell.length_b   1.000
_cell.length_c   1.000
_cell.angle_alpha   90.00
_cell.angle_beta   90.00
_cell.angle_gamma   90.00
#
_symmetry.space_group_name_H-M   'P 1'
#
loop_
_entity.id
_entity.type
_entity.pdbx_description
1 polymer ?
#
loop_
_entity_poly.entity_id
_entity_poly.type
_entity_poly.pdbx_seq_one_letter_code
_entity_poly.pdbx_strand_id
1 'polypeptide(L)'
;MFLQHQRLLGLAVMLLAIGSSMGKKLEKRCVNCSYRQTYGCSGNPCGVNAVCQEASGGRPVCSCPPGFSGNPLTHCNRGECLDNIDCRGDLQCKDNRCVNPCVGACGIGSNCDARNHVAVCSCPAGYNGDPYTSCHLNDPEEQCHPSPCGINTKCEIINSVPTCSCLHGYLGNPLSGCRHECEHDGDCGGRDMCSNYKCVPSCGQCGIGANCKTVANHRAICECPKGYIGSPYTECRPECYGDVDCPASRPACFYGICKNTCEGACGVGADCNLRGLTPVCSCPRDMTGDPFVRCRPFTKEDLCEPNPCGTNAICVPGHDNTGRERPVCNCLPGHTGNPLSHCQRGECLSNNECPDHRACINYQCVDPCIGKCATGASCEAKAHLAVCRCPAGQSGDALVSCRQTRTFPVAKYH
;
A
#
# COMPACT_ATOMS: atom_id res chain seq x y z
N MET A 1 -11.84 38.78 9.82
CA MET A 1 -12.54 39.53 8.76
C MET A 1 -14.04 39.54 9.07
N PHE A 2 -14.49 40.53 9.84
CA PHE A 2 -15.87 40.99 9.80
C PHE A 2 -15.78 42.51 9.62
N LEU A 3 -16.33 42.97 8.51
CA LEU A 3 -16.22 44.33 8.05
C LEU A 3 -16.97 45.31 8.96
N GLN A 4 -16.34 46.47 9.08
CA GLN A 4 -16.83 47.76 9.50
C GLN A 4 -18.30 48.05 9.15
N HIS A 5 -19.03 48.56 10.16
CA HIS A 5 -19.92 49.68 9.95
C HIS A 5 -19.43 50.89 10.75
N GLN A 6 -19.55 52.03 10.10
CA GLN A 6 -18.77 53.24 10.28
C GLN A 6 -19.63 54.31 10.96
N ARG A 7 -18.94 55.28 11.57
CA ARG A 7 -19.37 56.66 11.92
C ARG A 7 -20.05 56.86 13.27
N LEU A 8 -19.36 57.60 14.13
CA LEU A 8 -19.80 58.83 14.83
C LEU A 8 -18.59 59.33 15.65
N LEU A 9 -17.69 60.13 15.07
CA LEU A 9 -17.68 61.60 15.15
C LEU A 9 -18.02 62.17 16.54
N GLY A 10 -16.97 62.38 17.32
CA GLY A 10 -16.62 63.66 17.95
C GLY A 10 -17.65 64.28 18.91
N LEU A 11 -17.57 63.89 20.19
CA LEU A 11 -18.22 64.58 21.30
C LEU A 11 -17.19 64.86 22.41
N ALA A 12 -16.60 66.05 22.34
CA ALA A 12 -16.06 66.84 23.45
C ALA A 12 -15.88 68.25 22.85
N VAL A 13 -16.43 69.33 23.37
CA VAL A 13 -16.04 69.96 24.64
C VAL A 13 -17.18 70.87 25.10
N MET A 14 -17.50 70.76 26.39
CA MET A 14 -18.34 71.68 27.16
C MET A 14 -17.44 72.36 28.21
N LEU A 15 -17.90 73.53 28.68
CA LEU A 15 -17.44 74.35 29.84
C LEU A 15 -16.60 75.58 29.46
N LEU A 16 -17.24 76.74 29.24
CA LEU A 16 -17.74 77.73 30.22
C LEU A 16 -16.63 78.66 30.74
N ALA A 17 -16.75 79.97 30.46
CA ALA A 17 -16.97 81.00 31.49
C ALA A 17 -16.74 82.47 31.01
N ILE A 18 -17.81 83.27 31.13
CA ILE A 18 -17.87 84.61 31.75
C ILE A 18 -17.16 85.79 31.06
N GLY A 19 -17.98 86.57 30.33
CA GLY A 19 -18.26 88.01 30.51
C GLY A 19 -17.14 89.02 30.76
N SER A 20 -17.07 90.07 29.92
CA SER A 20 -17.48 91.43 30.30
C SER A 20 -17.33 92.45 29.17
N SER A 21 -18.33 93.34 29.13
CA SER A 21 -18.42 94.60 28.39
C SER A 21 -17.18 95.49 28.56
N MET A 22 -16.84 96.28 27.53
CA MET A 22 -16.66 97.75 27.62
C MET A 22 -15.92 98.33 26.40
N GLY A 23 -16.47 99.42 25.85
CA GLY A 23 -15.67 100.60 25.53
C GLY A 23 -15.14 100.76 24.11
N LYS A 24 -15.99 101.29 23.21
CA LYS A 24 -15.50 102.18 22.14
C LYS A 24 -14.87 103.41 22.79
N LYS A 25 -13.60 103.70 22.49
CA LYS A 25 -13.07 105.07 22.53
C LYS A 25 -12.13 105.29 21.35
N LEU A 26 -12.64 106.02 20.36
CA LEU A 26 -11.83 106.84 19.48
C LEU A 26 -11.06 107.83 20.36
N GLU A 27 -9.76 107.96 20.14
CA GLU A 27 -9.11 109.24 20.44
C GLU A 27 -8.12 109.64 19.36
N LYS A 28 -8.33 110.90 18.96
CA LYS A 28 -7.82 111.55 17.77
C LYS A 28 -6.31 111.79 17.88
N ARG A 29 -5.63 111.66 16.74
CA ARG A 29 -4.31 112.25 16.50
C ARG A 29 -4.32 113.73 16.88
N CYS A 30 -3.51 114.12 17.85
CA CYS A 30 -3.11 115.52 17.98
C CYS A 30 -2.06 115.84 16.91
N VAL A 31 -2.37 116.85 16.11
CA VAL A 31 -1.42 117.53 15.22
C VAL A 31 -0.75 118.61 16.07
N ASN A 32 0.56 118.45 16.28
CA ASN A 32 1.47 119.41 16.92
C ASN A 32 1.27 119.67 18.44
N CYS A 33 1.56 118.66 19.27
CA CYS A 33 1.94 118.88 20.66
C CYS A 33 3.47 119.00 20.75
N SER A 34 3.97 120.24 20.74
CA SER A 34 5.34 120.52 21.16
C SER A 34 5.35 120.61 22.68
N TYR A 35 5.67 119.50 23.36
CA TYR A 35 5.98 119.48 24.78
C TYR A 35 7.37 118.86 24.96
N ARG A 36 8.23 119.58 25.67
CA ARG A 36 9.66 119.26 25.89
C ARG A 36 9.84 117.77 26.23
N GLN A 37 10.57 117.05 25.38
CA GLN A 37 11.07 115.72 25.67
C GLN A 37 12.22 115.83 26.68
N THR A 38 11.98 115.38 27.91
CA THR A 38 13.07 114.91 28.78
C THR A 38 13.46 113.51 28.28
N TYR A 39 14.58 113.44 27.57
CA TYR A 39 15.16 112.18 27.09
C TYR A 39 15.84 111.45 28.26
N GLY A 40 15.58 110.15 28.40
CA GLY A 40 16.37 109.26 29.26
C GLY A 40 15.75 108.93 30.62
N CYS A 41 16.59 108.41 31.52
CA CYS A 41 16.18 107.93 32.84
C CYS A 41 15.87 109.06 33.84
N SER A 42 16.10 110.32 33.44
CA SER A 42 15.90 111.52 34.27
C SER A 42 14.45 111.75 34.70
N GLY A 43 13.46 111.15 34.04
CA GLY A 43 12.03 111.25 34.39
C GLY A 43 11.48 110.04 35.18
N ASN A 44 12.35 109.09 35.55
CA ASN A 44 11.99 107.81 36.19
C ASN A 44 10.83 107.04 35.49
N PRO A 45 10.96 106.71 34.19
CA PRO A 45 9.89 106.11 33.38
C PRO A 45 9.64 104.61 33.64
N CYS A 46 10.40 103.98 34.55
CA CYS A 46 10.30 102.55 34.85
C CYS A 46 9.41 102.26 36.07
N GLY A 47 8.89 101.03 36.14
CA GLY A 47 8.07 100.57 37.25
C GLY A 47 8.81 100.57 38.59
N VAL A 48 8.07 100.49 39.69
CA VAL A 48 8.67 100.48 41.04
C VAL A 48 9.62 99.27 41.17
N ASN A 49 10.79 99.49 41.76
CA ASN A 49 11.91 98.53 41.90
C ASN A 49 12.53 98.04 40.58
N ALA A 50 12.21 98.64 39.43
CA ALA A 50 12.91 98.40 38.18
C ALA A 50 14.11 99.35 38.04
N VAL A 51 15.17 98.89 37.37
CA VAL A 51 16.33 99.71 37.04
C VAL A 51 16.17 100.25 35.62
N CYS A 52 16.31 101.57 35.49
CA CYS A 52 16.34 102.26 34.21
C CYS A 52 17.78 102.35 33.70
N GLN A 53 18.02 101.91 32.46
CA GLN A 53 19.30 102.09 31.76
C GLN A 53 19.06 102.87 30.46
N GLU A 54 19.99 103.76 30.11
CA GLU A 54 19.91 104.52 28.85
C GLU A 54 20.48 103.68 27.71
N ALA A 55 19.62 103.26 26.79
CA ALA A 55 20.06 102.61 25.56
C ALA A 55 20.57 103.65 24.55
N SER A 56 21.47 103.21 23.66
CA SER A 56 22.03 104.05 22.59
C SER A 56 20.89 104.70 21.78
N GLY A 57 20.80 106.04 21.84
CA GLY A 57 19.70 106.81 21.23
C GLY A 57 18.74 107.48 22.22
N GLY A 58 19.06 107.51 23.52
CA GLY A 58 18.34 108.30 24.53
C GLY A 58 16.97 107.73 24.95
N ARG A 59 16.73 106.45 24.67
CA ARG A 59 15.52 105.73 25.09
C ARG A 59 15.75 105.00 26.41
N PRO A 60 14.85 105.11 27.40
CA PRO A 60 14.94 104.37 28.64
C PRO A 60 14.58 102.90 28.42
N VAL A 61 15.41 101.97 28.88
CA VAL A 61 15.13 100.53 28.95
C VAL A 61 15.00 100.12 30.40
N CYS A 62 13.87 99.51 30.74
CA CYS A 62 13.57 99.06 32.09
C CYS A 62 13.85 97.56 32.22
N SER A 63 14.59 97.18 33.25
CA SER A 63 14.83 95.78 33.59
C SER A 63 14.65 95.56 35.09
N CYS A 64 14.25 94.37 35.50
CA CYS A 64 14.26 94.04 36.91
C CYS A 64 15.70 93.72 37.34
N PRO A 65 16.19 94.31 38.44
CA PRO A 65 17.52 93.99 38.96
C PRO A 65 17.58 92.51 39.42
N PRO A 66 18.79 91.93 39.57
CA PRO A 66 18.96 90.56 40.06
C PRO A 66 18.18 90.31 41.36
N GLY A 67 17.48 89.16 41.45
CA GLY A 67 16.58 88.85 42.57
C GLY A 67 15.23 89.53 42.52
N PHE A 68 14.89 90.22 41.43
CA PHE A 68 13.55 90.72 41.17
C PHE A 68 13.02 90.15 39.85
N SER A 69 11.74 89.79 39.84
CA SER A 69 11.03 89.27 38.67
C SER A 69 9.67 89.95 38.52
N GLY A 70 9.12 89.97 37.31
CA GLY A 70 7.86 90.65 37.00
C GLY A 70 7.99 91.55 35.77
N ASN A 71 7.13 92.56 35.67
CA ASN A 71 7.14 93.47 34.53
C ASN A 71 7.89 94.76 34.88
N PRO A 72 9.05 95.03 34.27
CA PRO A 72 9.89 96.17 34.63
C PRO A 72 9.30 97.54 34.26
N LEU A 73 8.22 97.59 33.50
CA LEU A 73 7.49 98.83 33.20
C LEU A 73 6.46 99.19 34.28
N THR A 74 6.02 98.24 35.09
CA THR A 74 4.98 98.47 36.11
C THR A 74 5.49 98.21 37.52
N HIS A 75 5.98 97.01 37.79
CA HIS A 75 6.51 96.62 39.09
C HIS A 75 7.44 95.41 38.96
N CYS A 76 8.63 95.54 39.53
CA CYS A 76 9.53 94.41 39.77
C CYS A 76 9.28 93.91 41.20
N ASN A 77 8.84 92.67 41.34
CA ASN A 77 8.66 92.04 42.64
C ASN A 77 9.96 91.39 43.06
N ARG A 78 10.34 91.49 44.34
CA ARG A 78 11.44 90.68 44.87
C ARG A 78 11.06 89.21 44.66
N GLY A 79 11.93 88.47 43.99
CA GLY A 79 11.80 87.04 43.77
C GLY A 79 11.85 86.28 45.10
N GLU A 80 11.28 85.09 45.11
CA GLU A 80 11.20 84.25 46.32
C GLU A 80 12.58 83.73 46.74
N CYS A 81 13.49 83.55 45.78
CA CYS A 81 14.85 83.03 45.97
C CYS A 81 15.85 83.71 45.02
N LEU A 82 17.12 83.75 45.42
CA LEU A 82 18.27 84.08 44.58
C LEU A 82 19.05 82.81 44.20
N ASP A 83 19.18 81.89 45.14
CA ASP A 83 19.84 80.61 44.97
C ASP A 83 19.05 79.49 45.64
N ASN A 84 19.44 78.24 45.38
CA ASN A 84 18.78 77.05 45.91
C ASN A 84 18.68 77.05 47.44
N ILE A 85 19.70 77.57 48.13
CA ILE A 85 19.75 77.64 49.59
C ILE A 85 18.64 78.52 50.20
N ASP A 86 18.05 79.43 49.42
CA ASP A 86 16.93 80.27 49.87
C ASP A 86 15.61 79.51 49.86
N CYS A 87 15.55 78.37 49.16
CA CYS A 87 14.38 77.52 49.10
C CYS A 87 14.41 76.44 50.19
N ARG A 88 13.22 75.89 50.51
CA ARG A 88 13.12 74.68 51.32
C ARG A 88 13.86 73.53 50.59
N GLY A 89 14.49 72.60 51.32
CA GLY A 89 15.40 71.58 50.75
C GLY A 89 14.82 70.67 49.64
N ASP A 90 13.50 70.65 49.49
CA ASP A 90 12.72 69.93 48.47
C ASP A 90 12.31 70.81 47.25
N LEU A 91 12.70 72.08 47.22
CA LEU A 91 12.39 73.04 46.15
C LEU A 91 13.69 73.63 45.59
N GLN A 92 13.77 73.89 44.30
CA GLN A 92 14.92 74.55 43.67
C GLN A 92 14.58 75.97 43.27
N CYS A 93 15.58 76.84 43.27
CA CYS A 93 15.43 78.19 42.74
C CYS A 93 15.50 78.17 41.22
N LYS A 94 14.39 78.47 40.55
CA LYS A 94 14.32 78.61 39.09
C LYS A 94 13.56 79.88 38.76
N ASP A 95 14.17 80.73 37.94
CA ASP A 95 13.59 82.01 37.52
C ASP A 95 13.14 82.90 38.71
N ASN A 96 13.92 82.89 39.80
CA ASN A 96 13.66 83.56 41.08
C ASN A 96 12.37 83.09 41.80
N ARG A 97 11.95 81.84 41.58
CA ARG A 97 10.87 81.17 42.34
C ARG A 97 11.32 79.80 42.86
N CYS A 98 10.81 79.43 44.02
CA CYS A 98 11.04 78.09 44.57
C CYS A 98 10.07 77.10 43.94
N VAL A 99 10.57 76.25 43.03
CA VAL A 99 9.77 75.28 42.29
C VAL A 99 10.19 73.86 42.61
N ASN A 100 9.28 72.90 42.50
CA ASN A 100 9.61 71.50 42.73
C ASN A 100 10.51 70.98 41.58
N PRO A 101 11.74 70.50 41.86
CA PRO A 101 12.66 70.01 40.84
C PRO A 101 12.15 68.77 40.10
N CYS A 102 11.20 68.00 40.68
CA CYS A 102 10.65 66.78 40.08
C CYS A 102 9.73 67.02 38.87
N VAL A 103 9.18 68.23 38.71
CA VAL A 103 8.21 68.50 37.64
C VAL A 103 8.93 68.42 36.28
N GLY A 104 8.72 67.32 35.56
CA GLY A 104 9.29 67.06 34.24
C GLY A 104 10.73 66.54 34.22
N ALA A 105 11.29 66.14 35.37
CA ALA A 105 12.68 65.69 35.47
C ALA A 105 12.86 64.17 35.32
N CYS A 106 11.88 63.37 35.74
CA CYS A 106 11.98 61.90 35.73
C CYS A 106 11.14 61.26 34.62
N GLY A 107 11.59 60.08 34.17
CA GLY A 107 10.98 59.34 33.07
C GLY A 107 9.63 58.71 33.42
N ILE A 108 8.93 58.20 32.41
CA ILE A 108 7.60 57.59 32.61
C ILE A 108 7.73 56.35 33.50
N GLY A 109 6.90 56.25 34.54
CA GLY A 109 6.86 55.12 35.47
C GLY A 109 7.94 55.13 36.56
N SER A 110 8.69 56.22 36.70
CA SER A 110 9.71 56.40 37.74
C SER A 110 9.18 57.10 38.99
N ASN A 111 9.83 56.86 40.13
CA ASN A 111 9.65 57.64 41.35
C ASN A 111 10.63 58.82 41.35
N CYS A 112 10.14 60.01 41.72
CA CYS A 112 10.99 61.18 41.94
C CYS A 112 11.06 61.54 43.43
N ASP A 113 12.28 61.76 43.91
CA ASP A 113 12.55 62.31 45.24
C ASP A 113 13.36 63.62 45.10
N ALA A 114 12.86 64.70 45.70
CA ALA A 114 13.51 66.00 45.68
C ALA A 114 14.49 66.09 46.86
N ARG A 115 15.79 65.99 46.57
CA ARG A 115 16.84 66.01 47.60
C ARG A 115 17.86 67.09 47.28
N ASN A 116 18.19 67.93 48.25
CA ASN A 116 19.18 69.01 48.11
C ASN A 116 18.94 69.87 46.85
N HIS A 117 17.69 70.27 46.64
CA HIS A 117 17.27 71.10 45.50
C HIS A 117 17.46 70.45 44.11
N VAL A 118 17.62 69.12 44.03
CA VAL A 118 17.69 68.37 42.76
C VAL A 118 16.71 67.21 42.73
N ALA A 119 16.27 66.83 41.52
CA ALA A 119 15.44 65.66 41.30
C ALA A 119 16.29 64.39 41.23
N VAL A 120 15.99 63.43 42.10
CA VAL A 120 16.60 62.10 42.10
C VAL A 120 15.54 61.09 41.64
N CYS A 121 15.77 60.49 40.48
CA CYS A 121 14.84 59.56 39.85
C CYS A 121 15.26 58.11 40.15
N SER A 122 14.30 57.24 40.48
CA SER A 122 14.55 55.79 40.67
C SER A 122 13.39 54.95 40.13
N CYS A 123 13.67 53.72 39.69
CA CYS A 123 12.61 52.80 39.30
C CYS A 123 11.96 52.17 40.55
N PRO A 124 10.63 52.04 40.61
CA PRO A 124 9.94 51.33 41.69
C PRO A 124 10.40 49.87 41.80
N ALA A 125 10.21 49.25 42.97
CA ALA A 125 10.52 47.84 43.17
C ALA A 125 9.75 46.97 42.17
N GLY A 126 10.45 46.08 41.45
CA GLY A 126 9.88 45.24 40.39
C GLY A 126 9.89 45.86 38.99
N TYR A 127 10.40 47.09 38.83
CA TYR A 127 10.60 47.74 37.54
C TYR A 127 12.09 47.86 37.20
N ASN A 128 12.44 47.68 35.93
CA ASN A 128 13.79 47.92 35.38
C ASN A 128 13.74 49.03 34.32
N GLY A 129 14.92 49.51 33.92
CA GLY A 129 15.06 50.57 32.91
C GLY A 129 15.91 51.74 33.40
N ASP A 130 15.85 52.85 32.68
CA ASP A 130 16.50 54.11 33.05
C ASP A 130 15.49 55.04 33.74
N PRO A 131 15.65 55.36 35.04
CA PRO A 131 14.73 56.23 35.77
C PRO A 131 14.53 57.63 35.17
N TYR A 132 15.48 58.13 34.36
CA TYR A 132 15.37 59.43 33.71
C TYR A 132 14.60 59.38 32.38
N THR A 133 14.44 58.20 31.80
CA THR A 133 13.79 58.01 30.50
C THR A 133 12.48 57.24 30.64
N SER A 134 12.52 56.00 31.13
CA SER A 134 11.34 55.18 31.41
C SER A 134 11.70 53.93 32.23
N CYS A 135 10.84 53.61 33.20
CA CYS A 135 10.86 52.34 33.94
C CYS A 135 9.71 51.45 33.45
N HIS A 136 9.98 50.17 33.22
CA HIS A 136 8.99 49.15 32.82
C HIS A 136 9.03 47.98 33.80
N LEU A 137 7.90 47.27 33.95
CA LEU A 137 7.82 46.08 34.80
C LEU A 137 8.81 45.02 34.30
N ASN A 138 9.51 44.36 35.22
CA ASN A 138 10.18 43.10 34.92
C ASN A 138 9.11 42.02 34.75
N ASP A 139 8.54 41.94 33.55
CA ASP A 139 7.67 40.84 33.20
C ASP A 139 8.53 39.63 32.80
N PRO A 140 8.46 38.50 33.51
CA PRO A 140 9.09 37.26 33.07
C PRO A 140 8.65 36.82 31.67
N GLU A 141 7.50 37.31 31.17
CA GLU A 141 7.01 37.01 29.82
C GLU A 141 7.85 37.63 28.69
N GLU A 142 8.64 38.69 28.94
CA GLU A 142 9.48 39.31 27.89
C GLU A 142 10.69 38.45 27.50
N GLN A 143 11.08 37.44 28.30
CA GLN A 143 12.25 36.60 28.02
C GLN A 143 12.08 35.67 26.80
N CYS A 144 10.83 35.41 26.38
CA CYS A 144 10.53 34.69 25.15
C CYS A 144 10.16 35.63 23.98
N HIS A 145 10.28 36.96 24.15
CA HIS A 145 9.79 37.98 23.21
C HIS A 145 10.88 39.05 22.95
N PRO A 146 11.70 38.91 21.88
CA PRO A 146 11.68 37.88 20.85
C PRO A 146 12.26 36.53 21.33
N SER A 147 11.74 35.42 20.79
CA SER A 147 12.11 34.08 21.25
C SER A 147 13.60 33.79 21.04
N PRO A 148 14.35 33.36 22.07
CA PRO A 148 15.73 32.91 21.93
C PRO A 148 15.84 31.50 21.34
N CYS A 149 14.72 30.80 21.13
CA CYS A 149 14.67 29.44 20.61
C CYS A 149 14.66 29.42 19.07
N GLY A 150 15.14 28.34 18.48
CA GLY A 150 15.13 28.15 17.02
C GLY A 150 13.72 27.92 16.46
N ILE A 151 13.59 27.84 15.13
CA ILE A 151 12.29 27.66 14.46
C ILE A 151 11.58 26.36 14.89
N ASN A 152 10.24 26.37 14.85
CA ASN A 152 9.38 25.23 15.22
C ASN A 152 9.58 24.71 16.65
N THR A 153 9.79 25.63 17.59
CA THR A 153 9.96 25.33 19.02
C THR A 153 8.96 26.08 19.88
N LYS A 154 8.80 25.62 21.12
CA LYS A 154 8.07 26.29 22.18
C LYS A 154 9.09 26.80 23.21
N CYS A 155 8.98 28.09 23.54
CA CYS A 155 9.72 28.73 24.63
C CYS A 155 8.83 28.73 25.89
N GLU A 156 9.31 28.16 26.99
CA GLU A 156 8.66 28.20 28.29
C GLU A 156 9.65 28.67 29.36
N ILE A 157 9.17 29.48 30.31
CA ILE A 157 10.00 29.94 31.43
C ILE A 157 9.91 28.91 32.56
N ILE A 158 11.01 28.19 32.80
CA ILE A 158 11.12 27.22 33.89
C ILE A 158 12.18 27.74 34.85
N ASN A 159 11.81 28.02 36.10
CA ASN A 159 12.71 28.59 37.12
C ASN A 159 13.39 29.91 36.69
N SER A 160 12.66 30.81 36.02
CA SER A 160 13.18 32.08 35.49
C SER A 160 14.24 31.93 34.39
N VAL A 161 14.30 30.77 33.72
CA VAL A 161 15.17 30.51 32.57
C VAL A 161 14.32 30.14 31.35
N PRO A 162 14.54 30.78 30.18
CA PRO A 162 13.88 30.40 28.94
C PRO A 162 14.38 29.01 28.50
N THR A 163 13.46 28.05 28.48
CA THR A 163 13.71 26.67 28.08
C THR A 163 13.04 26.39 26.75
N CYS A 164 13.81 25.88 25.80
CA CYS A 164 13.34 25.59 24.44
C CYS A 164 13.03 24.10 24.29
N SER A 165 11.87 23.79 23.72
CA SER A 165 11.47 22.41 23.36
C SER A 165 10.94 22.35 21.94
N CYS A 166 11.16 21.25 21.21
CA CYS A 166 10.57 21.09 19.89
C CYS A 166 9.04 20.99 19.99
N LEU A 167 8.33 21.56 19.02
CA LEU A 167 6.89 21.31 18.89
C LEU A 167 6.62 19.81 18.64
N HIS A 168 5.42 19.36 18.96
CA HIS A 168 5.07 17.94 18.81
C HIS A 168 5.25 17.49 17.34
N GLY A 169 5.96 16.37 17.14
CA GLY A 169 6.27 15.84 15.81
C GLY A 169 7.53 16.42 15.15
N TYR A 170 8.18 17.42 15.76
CA TYR A 170 9.46 17.96 15.32
C TYR A 170 10.62 17.33 16.09
N LEU A 171 11.74 17.14 15.39
CA LEU A 171 12.97 16.53 15.86
C LEU A 171 14.15 17.48 15.62
N GLY A 172 15.18 17.36 16.46
CA GLY A 172 16.39 18.16 16.34
C GLY A 172 16.74 18.88 17.64
N ASN A 173 17.51 19.96 17.51
CA ASN A 173 17.97 20.77 18.64
C ASN A 173 17.09 22.03 18.77
N PRO A 174 16.35 22.20 19.88
CA PRO A 174 15.48 23.35 20.09
C PRO A 174 16.17 24.72 20.06
N LEU A 175 17.49 24.79 20.26
CA LEU A 175 18.23 26.04 20.19
C LEU A 175 18.54 26.46 18.74
N SER A 176 18.84 25.51 17.86
CA SER A 176 19.09 25.78 16.43
C SER A 176 17.82 25.75 15.58
N GLY A 177 16.78 25.08 16.06
CA GLY A 177 15.52 24.85 15.37
C GLY A 177 15.27 23.36 15.14
N CYS A 178 13.99 23.01 15.12
CA CYS A 178 13.54 21.64 14.91
C CYS A 178 12.91 21.50 13.52
N ARG A 179 13.00 20.31 12.94
CA ARG A 179 12.39 19.95 11.65
C ARG A 179 11.60 18.67 11.77
N HIS A 180 10.75 18.41 10.80
CA HIS A 180 10.11 17.12 10.65
C HIS A 180 11.13 16.01 10.34
N GLU A 181 10.72 14.75 10.50
CA GLU A 181 11.54 13.61 10.08
C GLU A 181 11.81 13.64 8.57
N CYS A 182 10.79 14.00 7.80
CA CYS A 182 10.85 14.19 6.35
C CYS A 182 9.87 15.29 5.88
N GLU A 183 10.19 15.94 4.76
CA GLU A 183 9.25 16.76 3.99
C GLU A 183 8.98 16.16 2.60
N HIS A 184 9.94 15.41 2.08
CA HIS A 184 9.87 14.73 0.80
C HIS A 184 10.33 13.27 0.94
N ASP A 185 9.89 12.41 0.01
CA ASP A 185 10.23 10.98 0.02
C ASP A 185 11.75 10.72 0.00
N GLY A 186 12.50 11.58 -0.69
CA GLY A 186 13.97 11.49 -0.78
C GLY A 186 14.71 11.76 0.55
N ASP A 187 14.02 12.29 1.56
CA ASP A 187 14.59 12.43 2.92
C ASP A 187 14.62 11.08 3.66
N CYS A 188 13.82 10.11 3.20
CA CYS A 188 13.71 8.79 3.80
C CYS A 188 14.66 7.76 3.15
N GLY A 189 14.82 6.61 3.81
CA GLY A 189 15.57 5.50 3.23
C GLY A 189 14.94 5.02 1.92
N GLY A 190 15.73 4.39 1.04
CA GLY A 190 15.28 4.01 -0.31
C GLY A 190 14.09 3.02 -0.38
N ARG A 191 13.64 2.46 0.75
CA ARG A 191 12.46 1.58 0.87
C ARG A 191 11.28 2.21 1.62
N ASP A 192 11.45 3.45 2.07
CA ASP A 192 10.49 4.20 2.88
C ASP A 192 10.02 5.43 2.11
N MET A 193 8.90 6.03 2.50
CA MET A 193 8.38 7.28 1.94
C MET A 193 7.99 8.25 3.04
N CYS A 194 7.84 9.51 2.66
CA CYS A 194 7.37 10.52 3.58
C CYS A 194 5.84 10.55 3.62
N SER A 195 5.27 10.20 4.77
CA SER A 195 3.83 10.27 5.00
C SER A 195 3.55 10.96 6.32
N ASN A 196 2.80 12.07 6.27
CA ASN A 196 2.49 12.90 7.44
C ASN A 196 3.76 13.25 8.24
N TYR A 197 4.81 13.69 7.54
CA TYR A 197 6.07 14.14 8.14
C TYR A 197 6.87 13.06 8.87
N LYS A 198 6.57 11.79 8.61
CA LYS A 198 7.30 10.62 9.12
C LYS A 198 7.72 9.70 7.99
N CYS A 199 8.88 9.09 8.14
CA CYS A 199 9.33 8.04 7.23
C CYS A 199 8.60 6.74 7.57
N VAL A 200 7.79 6.26 6.64
CA VAL A 200 7.05 5.01 6.76
C VAL A 200 7.43 4.05 5.65
N PRO A 201 7.42 2.73 5.87
CA PRO A 201 7.76 1.76 4.83
C PRO A 201 6.86 1.92 3.61
N SER A 202 7.46 2.01 2.42
CA SER A 202 6.68 2.18 1.19
C SER A 202 5.75 1.01 0.92
N CYS A 203 6.14 -0.19 1.36
CA CYS A 203 5.33 -1.41 1.27
C CYS A 203 4.00 -1.33 2.04
N GLY A 204 3.83 -0.35 2.94
CA GLY A 204 2.53 -0.06 3.57
C GLY A 204 1.45 0.40 2.58
N GLN A 205 1.82 0.76 1.34
CA GLN A 205 0.87 1.06 0.26
C GLN A 205 0.20 -0.19 -0.34
N CYS A 206 0.73 -1.39 -0.09
CA CYS A 206 0.14 -2.60 -0.65
C CYS A 206 -1.17 -2.97 0.06
N GLY A 207 -2.13 -3.42 -0.72
CA GLY A 207 -3.45 -3.83 -0.23
C GLY A 207 -3.38 -5.09 0.65
N ILE A 208 -4.50 -5.40 1.30
CA ILE A 208 -4.58 -6.58 2.18
C ILE A 208 -4.33 -7.85 1.36
N GLY A 209 -3.45 -8.72 1.85
CA GLY A 209 -3.09 -9.98 1.17
C GLY A 209 -2.19 -9.82 -0.06
N ALA A 210 -1.73 -8.61 -0.39
CA ALA A 210 -0.79 -8.37 -1.48
C ALA A 210 0.67 -8.48 -1.03
N ASN A 211 1.54 -8.91 -1.94
CA ASN A 211 2.98 -8.95 -1.72
C ASN A 211 3.64 -7.66 -2.22
N CYS A 212 4.54 -7.09 -1.41
CA CYS A 212 5.40 -5.99 -1.85
C CYS A 212 6.61 -6.55 -2.60
N LYS A 213 6.58 -6.47 -3.93
CA LYS A 213 7.61 -7.09 -4.79
C LYS A 213 8.92 -6.31 -4.75
N THR A 214 8.85 -5.01 -5.00
CA THR A 214 9.98 -4.09 -5.04
C THR A 214 9.53 -2.69 -4.66
N VAL A 215 10.46 -1.85 -4.21
CA VAL A 215 10.23 -0.41 -4.05
C VAL A 215 11.05 0.32 -5.11
N ALA A 216 10.41 1.21 -5.85
CA ALA A 216 11.05 2.04 -6.87
C ALA A 216 10.62 3.49 -6.68
N ASN A 217 11.59 4.41 -6.57
CA ASN A 217 11.33 5.83 -6.29
C ASN A 217 10.41 6.04 -5.08
N HIS A 218 10.73 5.37 -3.96
CA HIS A 218 9.95 5.40 -2.71
C HIS A 218 8.49 4.94 -2.84
N ARG A 219 8.10 4.30 -3.95
CA ARG A 219 6.76 3.72 -4.15
C ARG A 219 6.82 2.21 -4.22
N ALA A 220 5.87 1.55 -3.57
CA ALA A 220 5.78 0.10 -3.64
C ALA A 220 5.18 -0.35 -4.97
N ILE A 221 5.77 -1.41 -5.53
CA ILE A 221 5.19 -2.19 -6.61
C ILE A 221 4.59 -3.45 -5.97
N CYS A 222 3.27 -3.49 -5.92
CA CYS A 222 2.51 -4.55 -5.26
C CYS A 222 2.00 -5.57 -6.29
N GLU A 223 1.94 -6.84 -5.89
CA GLU A 223 1.46 -7.95 -6.72
C GLU A 223 0.61 -8.91 -5.87
N CYS A 224 -0.47 -9.45 -6.45
CA CYS A 224 -1.23 -10.50 -5.77
C CYS A 224 -0.46 -11.82 -5.78
N PRO A 225 -0.48 -12.61 -4.69
CA PRO A 225 0.07 -13.96 -4.69
C PRO A 225 -0.50 -14.80 -5.84
N LYS A 226 0.26 -15.81 -6.29
CA LYS A 226 -0.21 -16.72 -7.36
C LYS A 226 -1.56 -17.33 -6.97
N GLY A 227 -2.55 -17.20 -7.84
CA GLY A 227 -3.91 -17.72 -7.60
C GLY A 227 -4.88 -16.75 -6.94
N TYR A 228 -4.41 -15.57 -6.53
CA TYR A 228 -5.25 -14.53 -5.97
C TYR A 228 -5.63 -13.53 -7.06
N ILE A 229 -6.87 -13.07 -7.01
CA ILE A 229 -7.46 -12.08 -7.89
C ILE A 229 -7.78 -10.79 -7.12
N GLY A 230 -7.98 -9.69 -7.83
CA GLY A 230 -8.28 -8.39 -7.24
C GLY A 230 -7.22 -7.35 -7.61
N SER A 231 -7.12 -6.31 -6.79
CA SER A 231 -6.15 -5.22 -6.99
C SER A 231 -5.08 -5.29 -5.90
N PRO A 232 -3.80 -5.36 -6.26
CA PRO A 232 -2.71 -5.48 -5.29
C PRO A 232 -2.51 -4.22 -4.42
N TYR A 233 -3.17 -3.11 -4.75
CA TYR A 233 -3.13 -1.87 -3.97
C TYR A 233 -4.34 -1.72 -3.04
N THR A 234 -5.36 -2.58 -3.15
CA THR A 234 -6.55 -2.52 -2.28
C THR A 234 -6.74 -3.82 -1.52
N GLU A 235 -6.90 -4.94 -2.23
CA GLU A 235 -7.15 -6.25 -1.65
C GLU A 235 -6.93 -7.35 -2.70
N CYS A 236 -6.18 -8.38 -2.32
CA CYS A 236 -6.05 -9.63 -3.05
C CYS A 236 -6.85 -10.71 -2.32
N ARG A 237 -7.73 -11.40 -3.05
CA ARG A 237 -8.56 -12.49 -2.53
C ARG A 237 -8.39 -13.74 -3.40
N PRO A 238 -8.61 -14.95 -2.87
CA PRO A 238 -8.57 -16.15 -3.70
C PRO A 238 -9.65 -16.11 -4.79
N GLU A 239 -9.43 -16.84 -5.89
CA GLU A 239 -10.44 -17.05 -6.96
C GLU A 239 -11.69 -17.74 -6.39
N CYS A 240 -11.49 -18.66 -5.45
CA CYS A 240 -12.55 -19.45 -4.82
C CYS A 240 -12.28 -19.69 -3.32
N TYR A 241 -13.34 -19.85 -2.53
CA TYR A 241 -13.28 -20.34 -1.15
C TYR A 241 -13.73 -21.80 -1.03
N GLY A 242 -14.53 -22.27 -1.99
CA GLY A 242 -14.90 -23.67 -2.17
C GLY A 242 -15.24 -24.01 -3.61
N ASP A 243 -15.50 -25.29 -3.88
CA ASP A 243 -15.75 -25.81 -5.23
C ASP A 243 -16.96 -25.15 -5.92
N VAL A 244 -17.93 -24.68 -5.14
CA VAL A 244 -19.14 -24.01 -5.64
C VAL A 244 -18.89 -22.65 -6.27
N ASP A 245 -17.76 -22.01 -5.93
CA ASP A 245 -17.37 -20.72 -6.49
C ASP A 245 -16.75 -20.87 -7.90
N CYS A 246 -16.39 -22.11 -8.27
CA CYS A 246 -15.66 -22.39 -9.49
C CYS A 246 -16.58 -22.64 -10.70
N PRO A 247 -16.17 -22.22 -11.91
CA PRO A 247 -16.92 -22.48 -13.12
C PRO A 247 -16.82 -23.95 -13.54
N ALA A 248 -17.80 -24.42 -14.33
CA ALA A 248 -17.88 -25.82 -14.77
C ALA A 248 -16.64 -26.34 -15.53
N SER A 249 -15.86 -25.45 -16.16
CA SER A 249 -14.63 -25.82 -16.87
C SER A 249 -13.46 -26.17 -15.94
N ARG A 250 -13.49 -25.73 -14.69
CA ARG A 250 -12.45 -25.96 -13.67
C ARG A 250 -13.06 -26.03 -12.28
N PRO A 251 -13.87 -27.07 -12.00
CA PRO A 251 -14.84 -27.05 -10.90
C PRO A 251 -14.27 -27.30 -9.51
N ALA A 252 -12.98 -27.64 -9.36
CA ALA A 252 -12.38 -27.89 -8.05
C ALA A 252 -11.62 -26.66 -7.55
N CYS A 253 -11.88 -26.24 -6.32
CA CYS A 253 -11.15 -25.20 -5.63
C CYS A 253 -9.98 -25.81 -4.86
N PHE A 254 -8.75 -25.54 -5.30
CA PHE A 254 -7.54 -26.05 -4.67
C PHE A 254 -6.62 -24.90 -4.27
N TYR A 255 -6.44 -24.70 -2.97
CA TYR A 255 -5.71 -23.57 -2.37
C TYR A 255 -6.14 -22.19 -2.93
N GLY A 256 -7.45 -22.00 -3.10
CA GLY A 256 -8.03 -20.75 -3.57
C GLY A 256 -7.95 -20.52 -5.08
N ILE A 257 -7.61 -21.56 -5.86
CA ILE A 257 -7.52 -21.52 -7.32
C ILE A 257 -8.48 -22.55 -7.91
N CYS A 258 -9.26 -22.16 -8.90
CA CYS A 258 -10.12 -23.09 -9.61
C CYS A 258 -9.29 -23.92 -10.60
N LYS A 259 -9.32 -25.24 -10.45
CA LYS A 259 -8.57 -26.19 -11.27
C LYS A 259 -9.49 -27.18 -11.97
N ASN A 260 -9.07 -27.56 -13.18
CA ASN A 260 -9.71 -28.64 -13.92
C ASN A 260 -9.17 -29.98 -13.40
N THR A 261 -10.05 -30.79 -12.82
CA THR A 261 -9.69 -32.12 -12.28
C THR A 261 -9.42 -33.15 -13.37
N CYS A 262 -9.81 -32.89 -14.62
CA CYS A 262 -9.45 -33.74 -15.77
C CYS A 262 -8.02 -33.49 -16.27
N GLU A 263 -7.41 -32.35 -15.94
CA GLU A 263 -6.07 -32.02 -16.41
C GLU A 263 -5.04 -32.96 -15.78
N GLY A 264 -4.48 -33.87 -16.60
CA GLY A 264 -3.50 -34.86 -16.17
C GLY A 264 -4.08 -36.10 -15.46
N ALA A 265 -5.41 -36.21 -15.34
CA ALA A 265 -6.04 -37.37 -14.70
C ALA A 265 -6.21 -38.58 -15.63
N CYS A 266 -6.48 -38.34 -16.92
CA CYS A 266 -6.69 -39.38 -17.90
C CYS A 266 -5.49 -39.56 -18.84
N GLY A 267 -5.36 -40.77 -19.37
CA GLY A 267 -4.32 -41.14 -20.32
C GLY A 267 -4.47 -40.45 -21.67
N VAL A 268 -3.45 -40.56 -22.51
CA VAL A 268 -3.45 -39.90 -23.83
C VAL A 268 -4.57 -40.49 -24.70
N GLY A 269 -5.41 -39.61 -25.26
CA GLY A 269 -6.53 -39.99 -26.13
C GLY A 269 -7.76 -40.55 -25.42
N ALA A 270 -7.83 -40.47 -24.08
CA ALA A 270 -9.02 -40.83 -23.31
C ALA A 270 -9.97 -39.63 -23.15
N ASP A 271 -11.27 -39.91 -23.15
CA ASP A 271 -12.31 -38.95 -22.74
C ASP A 271 -12.34 -38.85 -21.22
N CYS A 272 -12.37 -37.63 -20.70
CA CYS A 272 -12.54 -37.36 -19.28
C CYS A 272 -13.91 -36.76 -19.00
N ASN A 273 -14.71 -37.45 -18.19
CA ASN A 273 -15.99 -36.95 -17.70
C ASN A 273 -15.98 -36.89 -16.17
N LEU A 274 -16.54 -35.84 -15.60
CA LEU A 274 -16.59 -35.70 -14.14
C LEU A 274 -17.84 -36.36 -13.56
N ARG A 275 -17.65 -37.16 -12.50
CA ARG A 275 -18.72 -37.55 -11.58
C ARG A 275 -18.49 -36.82 -10.26
N GLY A 276 -19.16 -35.68 -10.10
CA GLY A 276 -18.83 -34.71 -9.05
C GLY A 276 -17.49 -34.03 -9.35
N LEU A 277 -16.51 -34.16 -8.45
CA LEU A 277 -15.13 -33.71 -8.68
C LEU A 277 -14.18 -34.86 -9.08
N THR A 278 -14.69 -36.10 -9.15
CA THR A 278 -13.87 -37.26 -9.49
C THR A 278 -13.81 -37.43 -11.01
N PRO A 279 -12.61 -37.43 -11.62
CA PRO A 279 -12.46 -37.70 -13.04
C PRO A 279 -12.73 -39.18 -13.32
N VAL A 280 -13.55 -39.43 -14.35
CA VAL A 280 -13.84 -40.76 -14.89
C VAL A 280 -13.31 -40.79 -16.32
N CYS A 281 -12.29 -41.63 -16.51
CA CYS A 281 -11.60 -41.78 -17.79
C CYS A 281 -12.20 -42.97 -18.57
N SER A 282 -12.48 -42.77 -19.85
CA SER A 282 -12.94 -43.82 -20.76
C SER A 282 -12.32 -43.65 -22.13
N CYS A 283 -12.09 -44.74 -22.86
CA CYS A 283 -11.70 -44.61 -24.25
C CYS A 283 -12.89 -44.18 -25.12
N PRO A 284 -12.67 -43.27 -26.09
CA PRO A 284 -13.69 -42.89 -27.07
C PRO A 284 -14.22 -44.11 -27.83
N ARG A 285 -15.35 -43.92 -28.54
CA ARG A 285 -15.89 -44.96 -29.42
C ARG A 285 -14.84 -45.37 -30.45
N ASP A 286 -14.73 -46.68 -30.70
CA ASP A 286 -13.77 -47.31 -31.63
C ASP A 286 -12.28 -47.29 -31.18
N MET A 287 -12.02 -46.90 -29.93
CA MET A 287 -10.71 -47.02 -29.29
C MET A 287 -10.72 -48.04 -28.15
N THR A 288 -9.56 -48.63 -27.87
CA THR A 288 -9.33 -49.61 -26.81
C THR A 288 -8.02 -49.29 -26.06
N GLY A 289 -7.75 -50.00 -24.98
CA GLY A 289 -6.60 -49.80 -24.10
C GLY A 289 -7.00 -49.37 -22.70
N ASP A 290 -6.03 -48.88 -21.93
CA ASP A 290 -6.24 -48.40 -20.57
C ASP A 290 -6.53 -46.89 -20.59
N PRO A 291 -7.73 -46.44 -20.17
CA PRO A 291 -8.11 -45.02 -20.15
C PRO A 291 -7.23 -44.12 -19.27
N PHE A 292 -6.48 -44.67 -18.32
CA PHE A 292 -5.55 -43.92 -17.47
C PHE A 292 -4.13 -43.86 -18.04
N VAL A 293 -3.81 -44.71 -19.03
CA VAL A 293 -2.49 -44.73 -19.67
C VAL A 293 -2.56 -44.17 -21.09
N ARG A 294 -3.28 -44.86 -21.98
CA ARG A 294 -3.41 -44.48 -23.38
C ARG A 294 -4.54 -45.27 -24.05
N CYS A 295 -5.42 -44.56 -24.74
CA CYS A 295 -6.35 -45.14 -25.70
C CYS A 295 -5.71 -45.18 -27.10
N ARG A 296 -5.89 -46.30 -27.80
CA ARG A 296 -5.43 -46.52 -29.16
C ARG A 296 -6.56 -47.08 -30.02
N PRO A 297 -6.51 -46.93 -31.36
CA PRO A 297 -7.49 -47.55 -32.23
C PRO A 297 -7.57 -49.06 -32.00
N PHE A 298 -8.78 -49.61 -32.12
CA PHE A 298 -8.99 -51.04 -32.07
C PHE A 298 -8.27 -51.74 -33.24
N THR A 299 -7.62 -52.85 -32.93
CA THR A 299 -6.92 -53.73 -33.87
C THR A 299 -7.48 -55.14 -33.74
N LYS A 300 -7.29 -55.98 -34.77
CA LYS A 300 -7.82 -57.35 -34.77
C LYS A 300 -7.29 -58.18 -33.60
N GLU A 301 -6.07 -57.88 -33.18
CA GLU A 301 -5.37 -58.52 -32.06
C GLU A 301 -6.11 -58.30 -30.73
N ASP A 302 -6.80 -57.17 -30.57
CA ASP A 302 -7.55 -56.83 -29.36
C ASP A 302 -8.76 -57.75 -29.12
N LEU A 303 -9.23 -58.46 -30.14
CA LEU A 303 -10.26 -59.50 -29.98
C LEU A 303 -9.81 -60.61 -29.02
N CYS A 304 -8.50 -60.81 -28.90
CA CYS A 304 -7.87 -61.87 -28.11
C CYS A 304 -7.21 -61.39 -26.82
N GLU A 305 -7.41 -60.11 -26.43
CA GLU A 305 -6.84 -59.54 -25.20
C GLU A 305 -7.91 -58.90 -24.30
N PRO A 306 -8.15 -59.43 -23.08
CA PRO A 306 -7.60 -60.67 -22.54
C PRO A 306 -8.14 -61.90 -23.29
N ASN A 307 -7.41 -63.02 -23.26
CA ASN A 307 -7.80 -64.23 -23.98
C ASN A 307 -9.22 -64.68 -23.55
N PRO A 308 -10.22 -64.62 -24.45
CA PRO A 308 -11.60 -64.98 -24.13
C PRO A 308 -11.84 -66.50 -24.19
N CYS A 309 -10.85 -67.28 -24.62
CA CYS A 309 -10.98 -68.72 -24.79
C CYS A 309 -10.81 -69.48 -23.47
N GLY A 310 -11.29 -70.72 -23.46
CA GLY A 310 -11.15 -71.62 -22.33
C GLY A 310 -9.70 -71.95 -21.99
N THR A 311 -9.50 -72.63 -20.86
CA THR A 311 -8.17 -73.08 -20.44
C THR A 311 -7.57 -74.05 -21.47
N ASN A 312 -6.25 -73.94 -21.68
CA ASN A 312 -5.48 -74.65 -22.72
C ASN A 312 -5.96 -74.40 -24.17
N ALA A 313 -6.67 -73.30 -24.41
CA ALA A 313 -7.01 -72.82 -25.75
C ALA A 313 -6.25 -71.53 -26.09
N ILE A 314 -5.92 -71.38 -27.36
CA ILE A 314 -5.35 -70.18 -27.95
C ILE A 314 -6.42 -69.42 -28.71
N CYS A 315 -6.44 -68.09 -28.55
CA CYS A 315 -7.27 -67.21 -29.35
C CYS A 315 -6.50 -66.75 -30.59
N VAL A 316 -7.17 -66.76 -31.74
CA VAL A 316 -6.71 -66.11 -32.96
C VAL A 316 -7.77 -65.13 -33.48
N PRO A 317 -7.40 -63.95 -34.00
CA PRO A 317 -8.34 -63.06 -34.64
C PRO A 317 -8.97 -63.73 -35.87
N GLY A 318 -10.29 -63.71 -35.97
CA GLY A 318 -11.01 -64.30 -37.09
C GLY A 318 -12.35 -63.63 -37.33
N HIS A 319 -13.29 -64.35 -37.93
CA HIS A 319 -14.62 -63.86 -38.25
C HIS A 319 -15.69 -64.93 -37.96
N ASP A 320 -16.92 -64.51 -37.70
CA ASP A 320 -18.07 -65.41 -37.70
C ASP A 320 -18.56 -65.73 -39.12
N ASN A 321 -19.56 -66.62 -39.24
CA ASN A 321 -20.15 -67.02 -40.51
C ASN A 321 -20.85 -65.86 -41.26
N THR A 322 -21.02 -64.70 -40.62
CA THR A 322 -21.58 -63.48 -41.23
C THR A 322 -20.50 -62.51 -41.70
N GLY A 323 -19.22 -62.85 -41.50
CA GLY A 323 -18.07 -62.01 -41.84
C GLY A 323 -17.75 -60.92 -40.80
N ARG A 324 -18.37 -60.93 -39.61
CA ARG A 324 -18.04 -60.00 -38.53
C ARG A 324 -16.83 -60.50 -37.77
N GLU A 325 -15.91 -59.59 -37.45
CA GLU A 325 -14.69 -59.91 -36.69
C GLU A 325 -15.03 -60.48 -35.31
N ARG A 326 -14.45 -61.63 -34.96
CA ARG A 326 -14.63 -62.31 -33.67
C ARG A 326 -13.37 -63.08 -33.26
N PRO A 327 -13.13 -63.26 -31.96
CA PRO A 327 -12.11 -64.19 -31.50
C PRO A 327 -12.49 -65.63 -31.87
N VAL A 328 -11.53 -66.36 -32.42
CA VAL A 328 -11.67 -67.79 -32.72
C VAL A 328 -10.78 -68.58 -31.77
N CYS A 329 -11.38 -69.52 -31.06
CA CYS A 329 -10.69 -70.33 -30.06
C CYS A 329 -10.31 -71.69 -30.63
N ASN A 330 -9.04 -72.05 -30.53
CA ASN A 330 -8.51 -73.36 -30.92
C ASN A 330 -7.82 -74.01 -29.72
N CYS A 331 -7.93 -75.34 -29.57
CA CYS A 331 -7.12 -76.02 -28.56
C CYS A 331 -5.64 -75.90 -28.92
N LEU A 332 -4.80 -75.70 -27.89
CA LEU A 332 -3.35 -75.77 -28.06
C LEU A 332 -2.94 -77.14 -28.62
N PRO A 333 -1.81 -77.24 -29.33
CA PRO A 333 -1.30 -78.53 -29.80
C PRO A 333 -1.24 -79.57 -28.66
N GLY A 334 -1.72 -80.77 -28.94
CA GLY A 334 -1.82 -81.85 -27.95
C GLY A 334 -3.07 -81.83 -27.06
N HIS A 335 -4.00 -80.91 -27.30
CA HIS A 335 -5.27 -80.82 -26.58
C HIS A 335 -6.48 -80.97 -27.51
N THR A 336 -7.59 -81.48 -26.98
CA THR A 336 -8.87 -81.69 -27.66
C THR A 336 -10.04 -81.24 -26.75
N GLY A 337 -11.25 -81.14 -27.28
CA GLY A 337 -12.43 -80.74 -26.50
C GLY A 337 -13.07 -79.46 -27.03
N ASN A 338 -13.70 -78.69 -26.13
CA ASN A 338 -14.36 -77.44 -26.49
C ASN A 338 -13.44 -76.24 -26.19
N PRO A 339 -12.91 -75.54 -27.21
CA PRO A 339 -12.00 -74.41 -27.02
C PRO A 339 -12.59 -73.20 -26.29
N LEU A 340 -13.92 -73.07 -26.19
CA LEU A 340 -14.57 -71.96 -25.48
C LEU A 340 -14.67 -72.18 -23.98
N SER A 341 -14.69 -73.43 -23.52
CA SER A 341 -14.83 -73.75 -22.10
C SER A 341 -13.54 -74.30 -21.50
N HIS A 342 -13.05 -75.42 -22.04
CA HIS A 342 -11.87 -76.12 -21.54
C HIS A 342 -11.38 -77.13 -22.58
N CYS A 343 -10.12 -76.99 -22.97
CA CYS A 343 -9.40 -78.00 -23.74
C CYS A 343 -8.68 -78.97 -22.79
N GLN A 344 -8.96 -80.26 -22.96
CA GLN A 344 -8.31 -81.33 -22.22
C GLN A 344 -7.13 -81.89 -23.01
N ARG A 345 -6.12 -82.42 -22.33
CA ARG A 345 -5.02 -83.12 -22.99
C ARG A 345 -5.59 -84.27 -23.84
N GLY A 346 -5.15 -84.36 -25.10
CA GLY A 346 -5.49 -85.46 -25.99
C GLY A 346 -4.92 -86.80 -25.50
N GLU A 347 -5.43 -87.88 -26.06
CA GLU A 347 -5.01 -89.25 -25.71
C GLU A 347 -3.59 -89.56 -26.20
N CYS A 348 -3.15 -88.92 -27.27
CA CYS A 348 -1.85 -89.15 -27.90
C CYS A 348 -1.28 -87.85 -28.49
N LEU A 349 0.05 -87.71 -28.48
CA LEU A 349 0.77 -86.72 -29.29
C LEU A 349 1.36 -87.33 -30.57
N SER A 350 1.62 -88.64 -30.55
CA SER A 350 2.21 -89.40 -31.63
C SER A 350 1.61 -90.80 -31.74
N ASN A 351 1.80 -91.46 -32.89
CA ASN A 351 1.31 -92.83 -33.12
C ASN A 351 1.80 -93.84 -32.06
N ASN A 352 3.02 -93.66 -31.54
CA ASN A 352 3.63 -94.56 -30.56
C ASN A 352 2.90 -94.58 -29.20
N GLU A 353 2.06 -93.58 -28.92
CA GLU A 353 1.24 -93.54 -27.70
C GLU A 353 -0.08 -94.31 -27.86
N CYS A 354 -0.44 -94.70 -29.09
CA CYS A 354 -1.61 -95.51 -29.37
C CYS A 354 -1.25 -97.01 -29.51
N PRO A 355 -2.20 -97.91 -29.23
CA PRO A 355 -2.05 -99.32 -29.59
C PRO A 355 -1.80 -99.52 -31.10
N ASP A 356 -1.08 -100.57 -31.50
CA ASP A 356 -0.68 -100.84 -32.91
C ASP A 356 -1.83 -100.83 -33.94
N HIS A 357 -3.06 -101.12 -33.49
CA HIS A 357 -4.28 -101.15 -34.31
C HIS A 357 -5.00 -99.79 -34.38
N ARG A 358 -4.43 -98.72 -33.81
CA ARG A 358 -4.96 -97.36 -33.79
C ARG A 358 -3.90 -96.37 -34.23
N ALA A 359 -4.31 -95.27 -34.83
CA ALA A 359 -3.42 -94.17 -35.21
C ALA A 359 -3.74 -92.93 -34.39
N CYS A 360 -2.72 -92.12 -34.12
CA CYS A 360 -2.90 -90.83 -33.48
C CYS A 360 -3.34 -89.81 -34.54
N ILE A 361 -4.63 -89.47 -34.56
CA ILE A 361 -5.21 -88.51 -35.48
C ILE A 361 -5.94 -87.46 -34.66
N ASN A 362 -5.61 -86.18 -34.85
CA ASN A 362 -6.17 -85.06 -34.07
C ASN A 362 -6.07 -85.28 -32.54
N TYR A 363 -4.94 -85.84 -32.10
CA TYR A 363 -4.63 -86.16 -30.70
C TYR A 363 -5.59 -87.17 -30.04
N GLN A 364 -6.26 -88.00 -30.84
CA GLN A 364 -7.08 -89.11 -30.38
C GLN A 364 -6.60 -90.42 -31.02
N CYS A 365 -6.63 -91.52 -30.26
CA CYS A 365 -6.29 -92.83 -30.78
C CYS A 365 -7.50 -93.42 -31.51
N VAL A 366 -7.57 -93.24 -32.83
CA VAL A 366 -8.68 -93.68 -33.67
C VAL A 366 -8.27 -94.85 -34.57
N ASP A 367 -9.24 -95.63 -35.03
CA ASP A 367 -8.98 -96.69 -36.01
C ASP A 367 -8.61 -96.05 -37.37
N PRO A 368 -7.39 -96.30 -37.91
CA PRO A 368 -6.97 -95.72 -39.18
C PRO A 368 -7.84 -96.19 -40.36
N CYS A 369 -8.60 -97.27 -40.23
CA CYS A 369 -9.43 -97.82 -41.31
C CYS A 369 -10.68 -96.97 -41.64
N ILE A 370 -11.13 -96.10 -40.74
CA ILE A 370 -12.37 -95.33 -40.92
C ILE A 370 -12.22 -94.38 -42.12
N GLY A 371 -12.99 -94.64 -43.18
CA GLY A 371 -13.08 -93.78 -44.37
C GLY A 371 -11.82 -93.74 -45.25
N LYS A 372 -10.89 -94.71 -45.11
CA LYS A 372 -9.64 -94.75 -45.90
C LYS A 372 -9.66 -95.71 -47.08
N CYS A 373 -10.33 -96.86 -46.96
CA CYS A 373 -10.41 -97.85 -48.04
C CYS A 373 -11.64 -97.65 -48.92
N ALA A 374 -11.55 -98.09 -50.18
CA ALA A 374 -12.67 -98.03 -51.12
C ALA A 374 -13.86 -98.90 -50.70
N THR A 375 -15.06 -98.53 -51.15
CA THR A 375 -16.27 -99.33 -50.94
C THR A 375 -16.09 -100.74 -51.50
N GLY A 376 -16.23 -101.75 -50.64
CA GLY A 376 -16.03 -103.17 -50.98
C GLY A 376 -14.60 -103.71 -50.76
N ALA A 377 -13.63 -102.86 -50.37
CA ALA A 377 -12.32 -103.30 -49.90
C ALA A 377 -12.36 -103.68 -48.41
N SER A 378 -11.54 -104.66 -48.02
CA SER A 378 -11.27 -104.98 -46.61
C SER A 378 -10.16 -104.08 -46.08
N CYS A 379 -10.27 -103.64 -44.83
CA CYS A 379 -9.24 -102.86 -44.15
C CYS A 379 -8.69 -103.61 -42.94
N GLU A 380 -7.37 -103.59 -42.79
CA GLU A 380 -6.66 -104.08 -41.61
C GLU A 380 -5.73 -102.95 -41.10
N ALA A 381 -5.86 -102.58 -39.83
CA ALA A 381 -4.96 -101.62 -39.21
C ALA A 381 -3.62 -102.30 -38.86
N LYS A 382 -2.50 -101.85 -39.46
CA LYS A 382 -1.15 -102.32 -39.12
C LYS A 382 -0.19 -101.16 -38.95
N ALA A 383 0.58 -101.17 -37.87
CA ALA A 383 1.57 -100.15 -37.56
C ALA A 383 1.00 -98.73 -37.72
N HIS A 384 -0.19 -98.49 -37.15
CA HIS A 384 -0.91 -97.21 -37.21
C HIS A 384 -1.34 -96.75 -38.62
N LEU A 385 -1.33 -97.65 -39.61
CA LEU A 385 -1.75 -97.38 -40.99
C LEU A 385 -2.93 -98.26 -41.41
N ALA A 386 -3.79 -97.73 -42.27
CA ALA A 386 -4.84 -98.49 -42.92
C ALA A 386 -4.26 -99.31 -44.08
N VAL A 387 -4.31 -100.63 -43.99
CA VAL A 387 -3.91 -101.53 -45.07
C VAL A 387 -5.16 -102.04 -45.77
N CYS A 388 -5.45 -101.46 -46.94
CA CYS A 388 -6.60 -101.83 -47.76
C CYS A 388 -6.27 -102.99 -48.69
N ARG A 389 -7.14 -103.99 -48.76
CA ARG A 389 -7.00 -105.14 -49.67
C ARG A 389 -8.34 -105.50 -50.31
N CYS A 390 -8.30 -105.90 -51.58
CA CYS A 390 -9.48 -106.49 -52.21
C CYS A 390 -9.73 -107.90 -51.64
N PRO A 391 -10.97 -108.22 -51.23
CA PRO A 391 -11.33 -109.56 -50.79
C PRO A 391 -11.07 -110.62 -51.87
N ALA A 392 -10.91 -111.89 -51.46
CA ALA A 392 -10.65 -113.00 -52.37
C ALA A 392 -11.71 -113.09 -53.50
N GLY A 393 -11.26 -113.22 -54.74
CA GLY A 393 -12.13 -113.21 -55.94
C GLY A 393 -12.42 -111.81 -56.51
N GLN A 394 -11.81 -110.76 -55.94
CA GLN A 394 -11.84 -109.39 -56.46
C GLN A 394 -10.42 -108.89 -56.79
N SER A 395 -10.29 -108.03 -57.79
CA SER A 395 -9.06 -107.35 -58.19
C SER A 395 -9.37 -105.89 -58.52
N GLY A 396 -8.38 -105.03 -58.36
CA GLY A 396 -8.50 -103.58 -58.51
C GLY A 396 -7.57 -102.86 -57.55
N ASP A 397 -7.77 -101.55 -57.41
CA ASP A 397 -7.07 -100.74 -56.41
C ASP A 397 -7.94 -100.64 -55.16
N ALA A 398 -7.44 -101.15 -54.03
CA ALA A 398 -8.18 -101.20 -52.77
C ALA A 398 -8.45 -99.82 -52.14
N LEU A 399 -7.82 -98.75 -52.64
CA LEU A 399 -8.09 -97.35 -52.26
C LEU A 399 -9.12 -96.68 -53.18
N VAL A 400 -9.35 -97.24 -54.38
CA VAL A 400 -10.26 -96.65 -55.39
C VAL A 400 -11.51 -97.49 -55.60
N SER A 401 -11.39 -98.78 -55.93
CA SER A 401 -12.50 -99.73 -56.09
C SER A 401 -11.98 -101.16 -56.33
N CYS A 402 -12.60 -102.14 -55.67
CA CYS A 402 -12.41 -103.57 -55.93
C CYS A 402 -13.53 -104.14 -56.81
N ARG A 403 -13.19 -104.95 -57.82
CA ARG A 403 -14.15 -105.53 -58.79
C ARG A 403 -13.93 -107.05 -58.92
N GLN A 404 -14.98 -107.84 -59.18
CA GLN A 404 -14.85 -109.30 -59.33
C GLN A 404 -13.95 -109.72 -60.50
N THR A 405 -13.05 -110.70 -60.29
CA THR A 405 -12.19 -111.27 -61.33
C THR A 405 -12.95 -112.32 -62.15
N ARG A 406 -13.08 -112.10 -63.47
CA ARG A 406 -13.66 -113.09 -64.39
C ARG A 406 -12.63 -114.20 -64.68
N THR A 407 -12.89 -115.42 -64.23
CA THR A 407 -12.09 -116.60 -64.59
C THR A 407 -12.53 -117.16 -65.94
N PHE A 408 -11.63 -117.18 -66.93
CA PHE A 408 -11.85 -117.95 -68.17
C PHE A 408 -11.26 -119.36 -68.00
N PRO A 409 -12.01 -120.45 -68.25
CA PRO A 409 -11.49 -121.80 -68.14
C PRO A 409 -10.45 -122.08 -69.24
N VAL A 410 -9.28 -122.56 -68.85
CA VAL A 410 -8.21 -123.02 -69.74
C VAL A 410 -8.62 -124.37 -70.35
N ALA A 411 -8.71 -124.44 -71.69
CA ALA A 411 -9.05 -125.66 -72.41
C ALA A 411 -7.97 -126.74 -72.23
N LYS A 412 -8.35 -127.93 -71.77
CA LYS A 412 -7.52 -129.15 -71.87
C LYS A 412 -7.71 -129.78 -73.24
N TYR A 413 -6.63 -130.00 -73.98
CA TYR A 413 -6.62 -130.85 -75.17
C TYR A 413 -6.36 -132.30 -74.75
N HIS A 414 -7.25 -133.21 -75.15
CA HIS A 414 -6.98 -134.64 -75.33
C HIS A 414 -7.69 -135.11 -76.59
#